data_AF-A0A385SVC9-F1
#
_entry.id   AF-A0A385SVC9-F1
#
_cell.length_a   1.000
_cell.length_b   1.000
_cell.length_c   1.000
_cell.angle_alpha   90.00
_cell.angle_beta   90.00
_cell.angle_gamma   90.00
#
_symmetry.space_group_name_H-M   'P 1'
#
loop_
_entity.id
_entity.type
_entity.pdbx_description
1 polymer ?
#
loop_
_entity_poly.entity_id
_entity_poly.type
_entity_poly.pdbx_seq_one_letter_code
_entity_poly.pdbx_strand_id
1 'polypeptide(L)'
;MAKEKIILGLDPGTNVMGYGLILVRKPKVDLLQFGVIHLSKYAGHELRLKKIFERVISLIDEFSPDEVALEAPFFGKNVQSMLKLGRAQGVAIAASLSREIPIVEYAPKKVKQSVTGNGNASKEQVARMLMAQFAIKELPKLLDATDALAVALCHHFQKGETKAKAKTWEAFVKENPGRAK
;
A
#
# COMPACT_ATOMS: atom_id res chain seq x y z
N MET A 1 -25.51 13.30 0.05
CA MET A 1 -24.25 13.54 0.77
C MET A 1 -23.14 12.81 0.04
N ALA A 2 -21.98 13.44 -0.21
CA ALA A 2 -20.86 12.75 -0.85
C ALA A 2 -20.38 11.64 0.10
N LYS A 3 -20.28 10.40 -0.38
CA LYS A 3 -19.81 9.27 0.42
C LYS A 3 -18.34 9.50 0.77
N GLU A 4 -18.06 9.71 2.05
CA GLU A 4 -16.70 9.73 2.57
C GLU A 4 -16.15 8.30 2.59
N LYS A 5 -14.84 8.15 2.38
CA LYS A 5 -14.17 6.86 2.42
C LYS A 5 -12.79 7.01 3.04
N ILE A 6 -12.43 6.14 3.97
CA ILE A 6 -11.10 6.05 4.56
C ILE A 6 -10.37 4.86 3.93
N ILE A 7 -9.14 5.09 3.46
CA ILE A 7 -8.29 4.05 2.88
C ILE A 7 -7.00 3.96 3.70
N LEU A 8 -6.67 2.74 4.13
CA LEU A 8 -5.42 2.40 4.81
C LEU A 8 -4.45 1.75 3.81
N GLY A 9 -3.35 2.42 3.50
CA GLY A 9 -2.21 1.85 2.78
C GLY A 9 -1.20 1.24 3.75
N LEU A 10 -0.67 0.07 3.42
CA LEU A 10 0.36 -0.63 4.19
C LEU A 10 1.54 -1.03 3.28
N ASP A 11 2.74 -0.86 3.81
CA ASP A 11 3.99 -1.38 3.23
C ASP A 11 4.71 -2.24 4.29
N PRO A 12 4.38 -3.54 4.40
CA PRO A 12 4.93 -4.41 5.42
C PRO A 12 6.36 -4.85 5.07
N GLY A 13 7.36 -4.31 5.77
CA GLY A 13 8.74 -4.76 5.69
C GLY A 13 9.19 -5.60 6.89
N THR A 14 10.41 -6.15 6.82
CA THR A 14 10.98 -7.03 7.87
C THR A 14 11.65 -6.28 9.02
N ASN A 15 12.04 -5.02 8.78
CA ASN A 15 12.71 -4.15 9.75
C ASN A 15 11.90 -2.89 10.06
N VAL A 16 11.13 -2.42 9.08
CA VAL A 16 10.25 -1.25 9.17
C VAL A 16 8.98 -1.62 8.42
N MET A 17 7.82 -1.22 8.93
CA MET A 17 6.57 -1.26 8.17
C MET A 17 5.98 0.14 8.12
N GLY A 18 5.67 0.59 6.91
CA GLY A 18 4.98 1.86 6.67
C GLY A 18 3.46 1.69 6.75
N TYR A 19 2.77 2.75 7.15
CA TYR A 19 1.33 2.88 7.03
C TYR A 19 0.95 4.30 6.63
N GLY A 20 -0.14 4.44 5.87
CA GLY A 20 -0.71 5.73 5.47
C GLY A 20 -2.22 5.67 5.38
N LEU A 21 -2.90 6.65 5.95
CA LEU A 21 -4.36 6.79 6.01
C LEU A 21 -4.77 8.06 5.28
N ILE A 22 -5.69 7.91 4.33
CA ILE A 22 -6.28 9.02 3.58
C ILE A 22 -7.79 9.04 3.73
N LEU A 23 -8.36 10.23 3.74
CA LEU A 23 -9.79 10.48 3.73
C LEU A 23 -10.19 11.02 2.36
N VAL A 24 -11.03 10.28 1.64
CA VAL A 24 -11.54 10.64 0.33
C VAL A 24 -12.91 11.31 0.49
N ARG A 25 -12.97 12.61 0.19
CA ARG A 25 -14.19 13.43 0.15
C ARG A 25 -14.30 14.11 -1.20
N LYS A 26 -14.85 13.40 -2.19
CA LYS A 26 -14.83 13.84 -3.59
C LYS A 26 -15.21 15.33 -3.74
N PRO A 27 -14.41 16.14 -4.44
CA PRO A 27 -13.21 15.78 -5.23
C PRO A 27 -11.88 15.76 -4.44
N LYS A 28 -11.91 16.00 -3.14
CA LYS A 28 -10.72 16.15 -2.28
C LYS A 28 -10.23 14.82 -1.71
N VAL A 29 -8.93 14.72 -1.50
CA VAL A 29 -8.27 13.67 -0.72
C VAL A 29 -7.44 14.35 0.37
N ASP A 30 -7.72 14.03 1.62
CA ASP A 30 -7.02 14.57 2.78
C ASP A 30 -6.12 13.49 3.41
N LEU A 31 -4.98 13.91 3.95
CA LEU A 31 -4.12 13.05 4.76
C LEU A 31 -4.69 12.99 6.18
N LEU A 32 -4.95 11.78 6.69
CA LEU A 32 -5.36 11.60 8.09
C LEU A 32 -4.15 11.35 8.99
N GLN A 33 -3.36 10.33 8.65
CA GLN A 33 -2.17 9.96 9.40
C GLN A 33 -1.25 9.12 8.52
N PHE A 34 0.04 9.15 8.77
CA PHE A 34 0.98 8.21 8.18
C PHE A 34 2.20 8.09 9.09
N GLY A 35 2.95 7.01 8.94
CA GLY A 35 4.14 6.80 9.75
C GLY A 35 4.73 5.42 9.54
N VAL A 36 5.60 5.04 10.46
CA VAL A 36 6.22 3.71 10.46
C VAL A 36 6.12 3.03 11.81
N ILE A 37 6.24 1.71 11.79
CA ILE A 37 6.65 0.92 12.96
C ILE A 37 8.08 0.42 12.75
N HIS A 38 8.97 0.77 13.67
CA HIS A 38 10.32 0.20 13.72
C HIS A 38 10.24 -1.20 14.32
N LEU A 39 10.43 -2.22 13.49
CA LEU A 39 10.40 -3.63 13.89
C LEU A 39 11.77 -4.13 14.34
N SER A 40 12.85 -3.50 13.86
CA SER A 40 14.23 -3.86 14.21
C SER A 40 14.52 -3.82 15.71
N LYS A 41 13.79 -3.00 16.47
CA LYS A 41 13.93 -2.87 17.93
C LYS A 41 13.40 -4.08 18.71
N TYR A 42 12.63 -4.97 18.07
CA TYR A 42 12.09 -6.15 18.72
C TYR A 42 12.97 -7.37 18.46
N ALA A 43 13.24 -8.11 19.54
CA ALA A 43 13.99 -9.35 19.51
C ALA A 43 13.15 -10.47 18.85
N GLY A 44 13.72 -11.11 17.83
CA GLY A 44 13.11 -12.25 17.17
C GLY A 44 12.06 -11.89 16.12
N HIS A 45 11.89 -12.79 15.14
CA HIS A 45 10.98 -12.61 14.03
C HIS A 45 9.50 -12.68 14.45
N GLU A 46 9.17 -13.59 15.35
CA GLU A 46 7.79 -13.81 15.84
C GLU A 46 7.23 -12.58 16.54
N LEU A 47 8.05 -11.93 17.39
CA LEU A 47 7.63 -10.71 18.07
C LEU A 47 7.39 -9.56 17.08
N ARG A 48 8.17 -9.47 16.00
CA ARG A 48 7.94 -8.49 14.93
C ARG A 48 6.60 -8.75 14.24
N LEU A 49 6.29 -10.01 13.93
CA LEU A 49 5.00 -10.39 13.35
C LEU A 49 3.84 -10.00 14.29
N LYS A 50 3.93 -10.34 15.58
CA LYS A 50 2.94 -9.91 16.58
C LYS A 50 2.75 -8.39 16.57
N LYS A 51 3.84 -7.62 16.49
CA LYS A 51 3.78 -6.15 16.47
C LYS A 51 3.19 -5.58 15.18
N ILE A 52 3.38 -6.24 14.04
CA ILE A 52 2.66 -5.91 12.81
C ILE A 52 1.16 -6.09 13.00
N PHE A 53 0.75 -7.27 13.49
CA PHE A 53 -0.66 -7.58 13.74
C PHE A 53 -1.31 -6.55 14.66
N GLU A 54 -0.73 -6.34 15.85
CA GLU A 54 -1.24 -5.39 16.84
C GLU A 54 -1.35 -3.97 16.28
N ARG A 55 -0.35 -3.52 15.48
CA ARG A 55 -0.39 -2.18 14.90
C ARG A 55 -1.47 -2.05 13.84
N VAL A 56 -1.65 -3.05 12.98
CA VAL A 56 -2.71 -3.01 11.95
C VAL A 56 -4.09 -3.03 12.61
N ILE A 57 -4.32 -3.88 13.61
CA ILE A 57 -5.58 -3.89 14.38
C ILE A 57 -5.83 -2.53 15.02
N SER A 58 -4.81 -1.95 15.69
CA SER A 58 -4.93 -0.63 16.30
C SER A 58 -5.32 0.46 15.29
N LEU A 59 -4.72 0.47 14.09
CA LEU A 59 -5.08 1.42 13.04
C LEU A 59 -6.51 1.22 12.54
N ILE A 60 -6.95 -0.03 12.43
CA ILE A 60 -8.31 -0.36 11.99
C ILE A 60 -9.34 0.05 13.05
N ASP A 61 -9.09 -0.30 14.31
CA ASP A 61 -9.99 -0.01 15.44
C ASP A 61 -10.06 1.52 15.70
N GLU A 62 -8.98 2.27 15.46
CA GLU A 62 -8.92 3.73 15.64
C GLU A 62 -9.60 4.50 14.50
N PHE A 63 -9.38 4.10 13.24
CA PHE A 63 -9.82 4.88 12.07
C PHE A 63 -10.98 4.29 11.29
N SER A 64 -11.35 3.03 11.55
CA SER A 64 -12.40 2.30 10.83
C SER A 64 -12.29 2.44 9.30
N PRO A 65 -11.13 2.09 8.69
CA PRO A 65 -10.95 2.21 7.24
C PRO A 65 -11.95 1.35 6.49
N ASP A 66 -12.52 1.86 5.40
CA ASP A 66 -13.40 1.08 4.54
C ASP A 66 -12.63 0.00 3.77
N GLU A 67 -11.36 0.27 3.45
CA GLU A 67 -10.55 -0.55 2.56
C GLU A 67 -9.07 -0.47 2.94
N VAL A 68 -8.36 -1.59 2.80
CA VAL A 68 -6.90 -1.66 2.96
C VAL A 68 -6.25 -1.90 1.59
N ALA A 69 -5.14 -1.22 1.34
CA ALA A 69 -4.30 -1.41 0.18
C ALA A 69 -2.89 -1.82 0.61
N LEU A 70 -2.32 -2.84 -0.04
CA LEU A 70 -0.96 -3.32 0.23
C LEU A 70 -0.07 -3.19 -1.00
N GLU A 71 1.22 -2.91 -0.79
CA GLU A 71 2.22 -3.17 -1.82
C GLU A 71 2.47 -4.68 -1.93
N ALA A 72 2.37 -5.21 -3.15
CA ALA A 72 2.66 -6.60 -3.45
C ALA A 72 4.18 -6.86 -3.40
N PRO A 73 4.63 -8.04 -2.92
CA PRO A 73 6.06 -8.33 -2.80
C PRO A 73 6.75 -8.34 -4.17
N PHE A 74 7.94 -7.73 -4.24
CA PHE A 74 8.78 -7.83 -5.43
C PHE A 74 9.64 -9.10 -5.38
N PHE A 75 9.76 -9.82 -6.49
CA PHE A 75 10.61 -11.02 -6.60
C PHE A 75 12.09 -10.68 -6.41
N GLY A 76 12.62 -10.97 -5.22
CA GLY A 76 14.04 -10.86 -4.89
C GLY A 76 14.82 -12.15 -5.14
N LYS A 77 16.15 -12.05 -5.32
CA LYS A 77 17.03 -13.21 -5.49
C LYS A 77 17.21 -14.07 -4.22
N ASN A 78 16.91 -13.53 -3.03
CA ASN A 78 17.11 -14.22 -1.75
C ASN A 78 15.79 -14.76 -1.19
N VAL A 79 15.62 -16.09 -1.25
CA VAL A 79 14.43 -16.82 -0.82
C VAL A 79 14.12 -16.62 0.67
N GLN A 80 15.13 -16.56 1.54
CA GLN A 80 14.90 -16.40 2.99
C GLN A 80 14.34 -15.01 3.32
N SER A 81 14.84 -13.97 2.67
CA SER A 81 14.32 -12.60 2.84
C SER A 81 12.89 -12.50 2.31
N MET A 82 12.61 -13.14 1.17
CA MET A 82 11.26 -13.23 0.60
C MET A 82 10.28 -13.93 1.55
N LEU A 83 10.70 -15.03 2.17
CA LEU A 83 9.85 -15.75 3.13
C LEU A 83 9.53 -14.89 4.37
N LYS A 84 10.51 -14.14 4.89
CA LYS A 84 10.29 -13.21 6.01
C LYS A 84 9.34 -12.07 5.64
N LEU A 85 9.47 -11.54 4.42
CA LEU A 85 8.58 -10.50 3.89
C LEU A 85 7.15 -11.04 3.72
N GLY A 86 6.99 -12.21 3.10
CA GLY A 86 5.69 -12.84 2.92
C GLY A 86 4.97 -13.13 4.23
N ARG A 87 5.70 -13.50 5.29
CA ARG A 87 5.13 -13.65 6.65
C ARG A 87 4.63 -12.31 7.21
N ALA A 88 5.38 -11.23 7.04
CA ALA A 88 4.98 -9.89 7.47
C ALA A 88 3.71 -9.43 6.74
N GLN A 89 3.65 -9.60 5.42
CA GLN A 89 2.47 -9.31 4.61
C GLN A 89 1.27 -10.17 4.99
N GLY A 90 1.46 -11.49 5.13
CA GLY A 90 0.40 -12.43 5.52
C GLY A 90 -0.22 -12.06 6.87
N VAL A 91 0.59 -11.58 7.82
CA VAL A 91 0.09 -11.11 9.13
C VAL A 91 -0.67 -9.79 9.01
N ALA A 92 -0.21 -8.85 8.19
CA ALA A 92 -0.96 -7.61 7.93
C ALA A 92 -2.31 -7.88 7.24
N ILE A 93 -2.34 -8.83 6.31
CA ILE A 93 -3.55 -9.31 5.63
C ILE A 93 -4.49 -9.97 6.64
N ALA A 94 -3.98 -10.90 7.46
CA ALA A 94 -4.77 -11.59 8.47
C ALA A 94 -5.37 -10.61 9.49
N ALA A 95 -4.61 -9.62 9.95
CA ALA A 95 -5.11 -8.56 10.83
C ALA A 95 -6.27 -7.80 10.20
N SER A 96 -6.12 -7.39 8.94
CA SER A 96 -7.14 -6.64 8.21
C SER A 96 -8.42 -7.47 7.99
N LEU A 97 -8.28 -8.73 7.55
CA LEU A 97 -9.42 -9.63 7.35
C LEU A 97 -10.10 -10.06 8.65
N SER A 98 -9.38 -10.09 9.78
CA SER A 98 -9.99 -10.38 11.10
C SER A 98 -10.96 -9.30 11.59
N ARG A 99 -10.98 -8.15 10.90
CA ARG A 99 -11.92 -7.05 11.09
C ARG A 99 -12.84 -6.86 9.87
N GLU A 100 -12.88 -7.86 8.99
CA GLU A 100 -13.73 -7.87 7.79
C GLU A 100 -13.45 -6.70 6.81
N ILE A 101 -12.26 -6.09 6.88
CA ILE A 101 -11.89 -5.00 5.98
C ILE A 101 -11.35 -5.57 4.66
N PRO A 102 -11.92 -5.21 3.50
CA PRO A 102 -11.47 -5.71 2.21
C PRO A 102 -10.08 -5.19 1.84
N ILE A 103 -9.32 -6.03 1.13
CA ILE A 103 -7.92 -5.78 0.79
C ILE A 103 -7.72 -5.79 -0.72
N VAL A 104 -6.84 -4.92 -1.22
CA VAL A 104 -6.32 -4.98 -2.59
C VAL A 104 -4.81 -4.79 -2.60
N GLU A 105 -4.12 -5.61 -3.39
CA GLU A 105 -2.66 -5.53 -3.55
C GLU A 105 -2.28 -4.83 -4.86
N TYR A 106 -1.18 -4.07 -4.83
CA TYR A 106 -0.66 -3.33 -5.98
C TYR A 106 0.82 -3.62 -6.21
N ALA A 107 1.18 -3.87 -7.46
CA ALA A 107 2.58 -4.00 -7.85
C ALA A 107 3.33 -2.66 -7.65
N PRO A 108 4.61 -2.67 -7.24
CA PRO A 108 5.39 -1.45 -7.01
C PRO A 108 5.40 -0.48 -8.21
N LYS A 109 5.52 -1.01 -9.44
CA LYS A 109 5.45 -0.20 -10.67
C LYS A 109 4.10 0.51 -10.83
N LYS A 110 3.01 -0.12 -10.42
CA LYS A 110 1.65 0.44 -10.52
C LYS A 110 1.44 1.57 -9.51
N VAL A 111 1.98 1.41 -8.30
CA VAL A 111 2.01 2.47 -7.28
C VAL A 111 2.75 3.69 -7.81
N LYS A 112 3.99 3.50 -8.29
CA LYS A 112 4.80 4.57 -8.90
C LYS A 112 4.11 5.26 -10.07
N GLN A 113 3.53 4.48 -10.99
CA GLN A 113 2.79 5.00 -12.15
C GLN A 113 1.58 5.84 -11.72
N SER A 114 0.85 5.40 -10.69
CA SER A 114 -0.38 6.06 -10.25
C SER A 114 -0.09 7.39 -9.55
N VAL A 115 1.01 7.48 -8.81
CA VAL A 115 1.38 8.71 -8.08
C VAL A 115 2.16 9.70 -8.94
N THR A 116 3.05 9.22 -9.81
CA THR A 116 4.00 10.09 -10.53
C THR A 116 3.76 10.18 -12.04
N GLY A 117 2.88 9.35 -12.60
CA GLY A 117 2.74 9.18 -14.05
C GLY A 117 3.87 8.35 -14.68
N ASN A 118 4.83 7.84 -13.90
CA ASN A 118 5.95 7.04 -14.38
C ASN A 118 6.25 5.83 -13.47
N GLY A 119 6.03 4.61 -13.97
CA GLY A 119 6.28 3.37 -13.23
C GLY A 119 7.74 3.11 -12.85
N ASN A 120 8.71 3.83 -13.44
CA ASN A 120 10.13 3.74 -13.12
C ASN A 120 10.62 4.86 -12.19
N ALA A 121 9.72 5.67 -11.62
CA ALA A 121 10.10 6.75 -10.72
C ALA A 121 10.92 6.27 -9.51
N SER A 122 11.83 7.12 -9.04
CA SER A 122 12.59 6.91 -7.81
C SER A 122 11.70 7.09 -6.56
N LYS A 123 12.10 6.54 -5.41
CA LYS A 123 11.34 6.71 -4.16
C LYS A 123 11.22 8.19 -3.77
N GLU A 124 12.26 8.97 -4.01
CA GLU A 124 12.32 10.41 -3.75
C GLU A 124 11.37 11.19 -4.68
N GLN A 125 11.18 10.74 -5.92
CA GLN A 125 10.18 11.33 -6.82
C GLN A 125 8.76 11.06 -6.31
N VAL A 126 8.46 9.84 -5.89
CA VAL A 126 7.17 9.48 -5.29
C VAL A 126 6.92 10.34 -4.04
N ALA A 127 7.88 10.40 -3.12
CA ALA A 127 7.77 11.18 -1.89
C ALA A 127 7.50 12.67 -2.16
N ARG A 128 8.21 13.30 -3.11
CA ARG A 128 7.98 14.71 -3.49
C ARG A 128 6.57 14.95 -4.05
N MET A 129 6.07 14.04 -4.88
CA MET A 129 4.70 14.14 -5.41
C MET A 129 3.65 14.04 -4.28
N LEU A 130 3.85 13.12 -3.33
CA LEU A 130 2.97 13.00 -2.16
C LEU A 130 3.02 14.24 -1.26
N MET A 131 4.20 14.81 -1.05
CA MET A 131 4.33 16.05 -0.28
C MET A 131 3.55 17.19 -0.92
N ALA A 132 3.63 17.34 -2.24
CA ALA A 132 2.85 18.33 -2.97
C ALA A 132 1.34 18.06 -2.88
N GLN A 133 0.92 16.80 -3.05
CA GLN A 133 -0.48 16.37 -2.99
C GLN A 133 -1.13 16.63 -1.63
N PHE A 134 -0.39 16.40 -0.54
CA PHE A 134 -0.91 16.50 0.84
C PHE A 134 -0.38 17.71 1.61
N ALA A 135 0.27 18.66 0.93
CA ALA A 135 0.90 19.84 1.52
C ALA A 135 1.81 19.53 2.74
N ILE A 136 2.55 18.41 2.67
CA ILE A 136 3.50 18.01 3.71
C ILE A 136 4.76 18.88 3.57
N LYS A 137 5.10 19.62 4.63
CA LYS A 137 6.17 20.62 4.60
C LYS A 137 7.59 20.03 4.60
N GLU A 138 7.78 18.90 5.25
CA GLU A 138 9.09 18.26 5.39
C GLU A 138 9.07 16.81 4.92
N LEU A 139 10.13 16.40 4.23
CA LEU A 139 10.29 15.03 3.80
C LEU A 139 10.44 14.15 5.05
N PRO A 140 9.61 13.10 5.20
CA PRO A 140 9.78 12.15 6.29
C PRO A 140 11.18 11.54 6.23
N LYS A 141 11.85 11.43 7.39
CA LYS A 141 13.17 10.78 7.49
C LYS A 141 13.16 9.32 7.00
N LEU A 142 11.97 8.70 6.97
CA LEU A 142 11.76 7.31 6.58
C LEU A 142 10.78 7.27 5.41
N LEU A 143 11.32 6.90 4.25
CA LEU A 143 10.56 6.82 3.00
C LEU A 143 9.50 5.71 3.01
N ASP A 144 9.62 4.70 3.89
CA ASP A 144 8.63 3.61 4.00
C ASP A 144 7.22 4.15 4.35
N ALA A 145 7.14 5.25 5.13
CA ALA A 145 5.86 5.90 5.42
C ALA A 145 5.25 6.53 4.15
N THR A 146 6.10 7.07 3.27
CA THR A 146 5.66 7.63 1.99
C THR A 146 5.28 6.53 1.00
N ASP A 147 5.94 5.38 1.02
CA ASP A 147 5.60 4.22 0.19
C ASP A 147 4.20 3.70 0.55
N ALA A 148 3.90 3.52 1.84
CA ALA A 148 2.56 3.13 2.29
C ALA A 148 1.47 4.17 1.95
N LEU A 149 1.79 5.47 2.07
CA LEU A 149 0.87 6.55 1.65
C LEU A 149 0.64 6.53 0.12
N ALA A 150 1.69 6.22 -0.66
CA ALA A 150 1.58 6.06 -2.11
C ALA A 150 0.63 4.91 -2.47
N VAL A 151 0.68 3.80 -1.72
CA VAL A 151 -0.21 2.65 -1.91
C VAL A 151 -1.67 3.04 -1.67
N ALA A 152 -1.96 3.78 -0.59
CA ALA A 152 -3.32 4.28 -0.31
C ALA A 152 -3.84 5.18 -1.45
N LEU A 153 -2.99 6.11 -1.91
CA LEU A 153 -3.36 7.02 -3.01
C LEU A 153 -3.51 6.29 -4.35
N CYS A 154 -2.66 5.29 -4.62
CA CYS A 154 -2.79 4.41 -5.78
C CYS A 154 -4.15 3.69 -5.77
N HIS A 155 -4.56 3.15 -4.62
CA HIS A 155 -5.86 2.51 -4.46
C HIS A 155 -7.01 3.45 -4.79
N HIS A 156 -6.96 4.69 -4.29
CA HIS A 156 -7.95 5.71 -4.60
C HIS A 156 -8.06 5.97 -6.11
N PHE A 157 -6.94 6.17 -6.80
CA PHE A 157 -6.94 6.43 -8.24
C PHE A 157 -7.42 5.24 -9.06
N GLN A 158 -7.04 4.02 -8.68
CA GLN A 158 -7.46 2.81 -9.38
C GLN A 158 -8.95 2.46 -9.17
N LYS A 159 -9.55 2.87 -8.05
CA LYS A 159 -11.01 2.78 -7.85
C LYS A 159 -11.78 3.99 -8.40
N GLY A 160 -11.10 5.12 -8.63
CA GLY A 160 -11.63 6.29 -9.34
C GLY A 160 -11.72 6.06 -10.85
N GLU A 161 -10.81 5.25 -11.40
CA GLU A 161 -10.92 4.67 -12.74
C GLU A 161 -11.89 3.48 -12.70
N THR A 162 -13.20 3.73 -12.80
CA THR A 162 -14.15 2.69 -13.25
C THR A 162 -13.84 2.31 -14.69
N LYS A 163 -12.74 1.60 -14.94
CA LYS A 163 -12.41 0.90 -16.19
C LYS A 163 -11.32 -0.16 -15.92
N ALA A 164 -11.76 -1.28 -15.37
CA ALA A 164 -11.36 -2.59 -15.90
C ALA A 164 -12.41 -3.62 -15.46
N LYS A 165 -13.37 -3.90 -16.35
CA LYS A 165 -13.91 -5.27 -16.43
C LYS A 165 -12.68 -6.19 -16.44
N ALA A 166 -12.72 -7.26 -15.64
CA ALA A 166 -11.72 -8.32 -15.71
C ALA A 166 -11.43 -8.61 -17.19
N LYS A 167 -10.23 -8.22 -17.67
CA LYS A 167 -9.80 -8.63 -19.01
C LYS A 167 -9.52 -10.11 -18.88
N THR A 168 -10.48 -10.93 -19.31
CA THR A 168 -10.25 -12.36 -19.52
C THR A 168 -8.99 -12.55 -20.35
N TRP A 169 -8.28 -13.65 -20.13
CA TRP A 169 -7.09 -14.04 -20.89
C TRP A 169 -7.29 -13.88 -22.41
N GLU A 170 -8.49 -14.17 -22.89
CA GLU A 170 -8.93 -14.00 -24.28
C GLU A 170 -8.82 -12.55 -24.78
N ALA A 171 -9.19 -11.56 -23.96
CA ALA A 171 -9.08 -10.14 -24.32
C ALA A 171 -7.63 -9.67 -24.39
N PHE A 172 -6.75 -10.22 -23.53
CA PHE A 172 -5.32 -9.94 -23.53
C PHE A 172 -4.62 -10.51 -24.77
N VAL A 173 -4.95 -11.74 -25.15
CA VAL A 173 -4.43 -12.41 -26.35
C VAL A 173 -4.86 -11.67 -27.63
N LYS A 174 -6.10 -11.19 -27.68
CA LYS A 174 -6.62 -10.43 -28.83
C LYS A 174 -5.91 -9.09 -29.05
N GLU A 175 -5.51 -8.41 -27.97
CA GLU A 175 -4.77 -7.14 -28.05
C GLU A 175 -3.25 -7.33 -28.27
N ASN A 176 -2.71 -8.53 -28.04
CA ASN A 176 -1.28 -8.81 -28.14
C ASN A 176 -1.00 -10.12 -28.91
N PRO A 177 -1.35 -10.19 -30.20
CA PRO A 177 -1.27 -11.43 -30.99
C PRO A 177 0.15 -12.00 -31.11
N GLY A 178 1.19 -11.18 -30.92
CA GLY A 178 2.60 -11.61 -30.97
C GLY A 178 3.15 -12.20 -29.65
N ARG A 179 2.37 -12.25 -28.58
CA ARG A 179 2.81 -12.74 -27.26
C ARG A 179 2.19 -14.08 -26.83
N ALA A 180 1.27 -14.62 -27.63
CA ALA A 180 0.77 -15.98 -27.46
C ALA A 180 1.75 -16.96 -28.12
N LYS A 181 2.74 -17.42 -27.36
CA LYS A 181 3.49 -18.64 -27.63
C LYS A 181 3.53 -19.47 -26.35
#